data_AF-A0AAU3AR84-F1
#
_entry.id   AF-A0AAU3AR84-F1
#
_cell.length_a   1.000
_cell.length_b   1.000
_cell.length_c   1.000
_cell.angle_alpha   90.00
_cell.angle_beta   90.00
_cell.angle_gamma   90.00
#
_symmetry.space_group_name_H-M   'P 1'
#
loop_
_entity.id
_entity.type
_entity.pdbx_description
1 polymer ?
#
loop_
_entity_poly.entity_id
_entity_poly.type
_entity_poly.pdbx_seq_one_letter_code
_entity_poly.pdbx_strand_id
1 'polypeptide(L)'
;MRPRHALRTAALAAVVLASALTAQAGTAAADVPAPLKTEAVFNNPTGTAAEQQAVVARQVELVAGAPAGARIRLAMFYADDPALPDALIAAHQRGVDVQAVFDEKAVGMAPYKSLLAELGGDTAKGSWVMSCGAGRGCVGTRALGTVDAINHNKFLLLSQTGSTPNVVVQSSANLHVGRDGTKGWNNALVLTGNDGIYHAYDGYFDDLRARRANNDYYSSGRPPVAAGNAKAHFYPRAESNGSPYNDPSEDTVATVLDNVQCFGNSKYGTTDNHRTRIRVGMTIFSRPYLADRLAELDAQGCYVEVSETYNPDSALEKQSLETLLKKTSSVYGGVITKYYCQADSTWIHDKYLLVEGNYYGSPDRKVLWTGSHNWSGNSLRQSDETMLQLEDSAVFDSYVANFNQLRAATTHQPANGAPATC
;
A
#
# COMPACT_ATOMS: atom_id res chain seq x y z
N MET A 1 -73.56 -61.76 35.87
CA MET A 1 -74.91 -61.50 35.30
C MET A 1 -75.01 -60.05 34.89
N ARG A 2 -75.49 -59.80 33.67
CA ARG A 2 -75.53 -58.50 32.94
C ARG A 2 -76.54 -57.50 33.54
N PRO A 3 -76.30 -56.19 33.35
CA PRO A 3 -77.22 -55.38 32.52
C PRO A 3 -76.43 -54.47 31.55
N ARG A 4 -76.69 -54.52 30.24
CA ARG A 4 -77.75 -53.87 29.42
C ARG A 4 -77.47 -52.39 29.07
N HIS A 5 -77.27 -52.21 27.76
CA HIS A 5 -76.93 -51.02 27.01
C HIS A 5 -78.00 -49.91 27.01
N ALA A 6 -77.56 -48.67 26.85
CA ALA A 6 -78.29 -47.65 26.09
C ALA A 6 -77.29 -46.73 25.38
N LEU A 7 -77.33 -46.74 24.04
CA LEU A 7 -76.58 -45.83 23.16
C LEU A 7 -77.06 -44.38 23.37
N ARG A 8 -76.13 -43.43 23.37
CA ARG A 8 -76.42 -42.00 23.18
C ARG A 8 -75.70 -41.50 21.94
N THR A 9 -76.50 -40.98 21.02
CA THR A 9 -76.13 -40.28 19.79
C THR A 9 -75.59 -38.89 20.10
N ALA A 10 -74.61 -38.48 19.29
CA ALA A 10 -73.90 -37.21 19.35
C ALA A 10 -74.71 -36.06 18.73
N ALA A 11 -74.51 -34.85 19.24
CA ALA A 11 -74.79 -33.60 18.55
C ALA A 11 -73.57 -32.68 18.72
N LEU A 12 -72.94 -32.32 17.60
CA LEU A 12 -71.85 -31.34 17.52
C LEU A 12 -72.40 -29.93 17.77
N ALA A 13 -71.76 -29.18 18.66
CA ALA A 13 -71.83 -27.72 18.70
C ALA A 13 -70.44 -27.17 18.38
N ALA A 14 -70.30 -26.49 17.24
CA ALA A 14 -69.08 -25.79 16.85
C ALA A 14 -69.04 -24.42 17.56
N VAL A 15 -68.04 -24.22 18.41
CA VAL A 15 -67.69 -22.91 18.96
C VAL A 15 -66.39 -22.46 18.27
N VAL A 16 -66.48 -21.44 17.43
CA VAL A 16 -65.33 -20.77 16.84
C VAL A 16 -64.76 -19.81 17.87
N LEU A 17 -63.63 -20.15 18.49
CA LEU A 17 -62.83 -19.21 19.29
C LEU A 17 -61.85 -18.49 18.36
N ALA A 18 -62.08 -17.19 18.14
CA ALA A 18 -61.12 -16.30 17.53
C ALA A 18 -60.07 -15.90 18.59
N SER A 19 -58.93 -16.59 18.59
CA SER A 19 -57.73 -16.19 19.34
C SER A 19 -56.95 -15.16 18.54
N ALA A 20 -56.96 -13.90 19.01
CA ALA A 20 -56.09 -12.85 18.50
C ALA A 20 -54.64 -13.14 18.89
N LEU A 21 -53.84 -13.63 17.93
CA LEU A 21 -52.39 -13.65 18.06
C LEU A 21 -51.85 -12.27 17.65
N THR A 22 -51.41 -11.48 18.61
CA THR A 22 -50.51 -10.35 18.37
C THR A 22 -49.15 -10.91 17.99
N ALA A 23 -48.83 -10.90 16.69
CA ALA A 23 -47.49 -11.18 16.20
C ALA A 23 -46.56 -10.04 16.64
N GLN A 24 -45.73 -10.29 17.64
CA GLN A 24 -44.61 -9.42 17.96
C GLN A 24 -43.56 -9.62 16.88
N ALA A 25 -43.52 -8.70 15.90
CA ALA A 25 -42.43 -8.63 14.95
C ALA A 25 -41.15 -8.29 15.71
N GLY A 26 -40.35 -9.30 16.03
CA GLY A 26 -38.98 -9.08 16.47
C GLY A 26 -38.23 -8.39 15.34
N THR A 27 -37.88 -7.13 15.53
CA THR A 27 -36.89 -6.45 14.71
C THR A 27 -35.60 -7.24 14.86
N ALA A 28 -35.23 -8.02 13.84
CA ALA A 28 -33.88 -8.56 13.73
C ALA A 28 -32.94 -7.36 13.83
N ALA A 29 -32.18 -7.28 14.92
CA ALA A 29 -31.09 -6.32 15.01
C ALA A 29 -30.19 -6.61 13.81
N ALA A 30 -30.04 -5.64 12.92
CA ALA A 30 -29.07 -5.76 11.85
C ALA A 30 -27.71 -6.02 12.51
N ASP A 31 -27.09 -7.16 12.19
CA ASP A 31 -25.76 -7.48 12.69
C ASP A 31 -24.84 -6.32 12.33
N VAL A 32 -24.35 -5.61 13.35
CA VAL A 32 -23.36 -4.55 13.14
C VAL A 32 -22.13 -5.23 12.58
N PRO A 33 -21.67 -4.88 11.36
CA PRO A 33 -20.50 -5.52 10.77
C PRO A 33 -19.31 -5.42 11.72
N ALA A 34 -18.57 -6.52 11.84
CA ALA A 34 -17.38 -6.56 12.69
C ALA A 34 -16.40 -5.43 12.29
N PRO A 35 -15.73 -4.78 13.25
CA PRO A 35 -14.73 -3.76 12.93
C PRO A 35 -13.64 -4.30 12.01
N LEU A 36 -13.19 -3.45 11.10
CA LEU A 36 -12.09 -3.74 10.20
C LEU A 36 -10.81 -3.98 11.01
N LYS A 37 -10.04 -4.97 10.58
CA LYS A 37 -8.72 -5.25 11.11
C LYS A 37 -7.67 -4.69 10.15
N THR A 38 -6.50 -4.41 10.70
CA THR A 38 -5.34 -4.09 9.87
C THR A 38 -5.02 -5.29 8.98
N GLU A 39 -4.84 -5.06 7.68
CA GLU A 39 -4.68 -6.12 6.69
C GLU A 39 -3.85 -5.67 5.47
N ALA A 40 -3.29 -6.64 4.76
CA ALA A 40 -2.66 -6.43 3.46
C ALA A 40 -3.54 -6.98 2.34
N VAL A 41 -3.56 -6.26 1.21
CA VAL A 41 -4.27 -6.64 -0.01
C VAL A 41 -3.29 -6.62 -1.16
N PHE A 42 -3.37 -7.61 -2.05
CA PHE A 42 -2.43 -7.76 -3.14
C PHE A 42 -3.15 -8.01 -4.46
N ASN A 43 -2.67 -7.38 -5.53
CA ASN A 43 -3.00 -7.81 -6.88
C ASN A 43 -2.15 -9.03 -7.23
N ASN A 44 -2.78 -10.03 -7.84
CA ASN A 44 -2.09 -11.17 -8.47
C ASN A 44 -2.29 -11.08 -10.00
N PRO A 45 -1.29 -10.59 -10.75
CA PRO A 45 -1.41 -10.45 -12.21
C PRO A 45 -1.49 -11.78 -12.95
N THR A 46 -1.11 -12.89 -12.31
CA THR A 46 -1.21 -14.24 -12.89
C THR A 46 -2.50 -14.97 -12.49
N GLY A 47 -3.32 -14.33 -11.66
CA GLY A 47 -4.58 -14.88 -11.18
C GLY A 47 -5.79 -14.48 -12.00
N THR A 48 -6.96 -14.70 -11.41
CA THR A 48 -8.28 -14.31 -11.91
C THR A 48 -8.43 -12.79 -12.01
N ALA A 49 -9.43 -12.32 -12.75
CA ALA A 49 -9.75 -10.89 -12.84
C ALA A 49 -10.03 -10.25 -11.48
N ALA A 50 -10.63 -10.98 -10.54
CA ALA A 50 -10.86 -10.50 -9.17
C ALA A 50 -9.55 -10.29 -8.41
N GLU A 51 -8.61 -11.24 -8.53
CA GLU A 51 -7.29 -11.09 -7.89
C GLU A 51 -6.45 -10.00 -8.55
N GLN A 52 -6.59 -9.78 -9.84
CA GLN A 52 -5.96 -8.66 -10.56
C GLN A 52 -6.46 -7.29 -10.06
N GLN A 53 -7.73 -7.23 -9.64
CA GLN A 53 -8.40 -5.99 -9.23
C GLN A 53 -8.52 -5.85 -7.70
N ALA A 54 -7.93 -6.76 -6.92
CA ALA A 54 -8.18 -6.87 -5.48
C ALA A 54 -7.92 -5.57 -4.72
N VAL A 55 -6.85 -4.84 -5.04
CA VAL A 55 -6.51 -3.56 -4.39
C VAL A 55 -7.58 -2.49 -4.65
N VAL A 56 -7.96 -2.25 -5.91
CA VAL A 56 -8.98 -1.23 -6.24
C VAL A 56 -10.35 -1.66 -5.72
N ALA A 57 -10.69 -2.95 -5.82
CA ALA A 57 -11.94 -3.49 -5.30
C ALA A 57 -12.06 -3.27 -3.78
N ARG A 58 -10.98 -3.50 -3.02
CA ARG A 58 -10.98 -3.22 -1.58
C ARG A 58 -11.16 -1.72 -1.29
N GLN A 59 -10.48 -0.85 -2.04
CA GLN A 59 -10.66 0.60 -1.87
C GLN A 59 -12.11 1.03 -2.13
N VAL A 60 -12.75 0.50 -3.18
CA VAL A 60 -14.16 0.73 -3.47
C VAL A 60 -15.06 0.27 -2.33
N GLU A 61 -14.81 -0.92 -1.77
CA GLU A 61 -15.57 -1.46 -0.63
C GLU A 61 -15.45 -0.54 0.61
N LEU A 62 -14.25 -0.09 0.93
CA LEU A 62 -14.00 0.83 2.05
C LEU A 62 -14.73 2.16 1.87
N VAL A 63 -14.71 2.73 0.66
CA VAL A 63 -15.44 3.96 0.31
C VAL A 63 -16.95 3.76 0.38
N ALA A 64 -17.45 2.60 -0.08
CA ALA A 64 -18.87 2.26 0.01
C ALA A 64 -19.35 2.19 1.47
N GLY A 65 -18.50 1.73 2.39
CA GLY A 65 -18.77 1.66 3.82
C GLY A 65 -18.76 3.00 4.57
N ALA A 66 -18.33 4.11 3.95
CA ALA A 66 -18.32 5.42 4.60
C ALA A 66 -19.76 5.97 4.78
N PRO A 67 -20.20 6.26 6.02
CA PRO A 67 -21.54 6.78 6.28
C PRO A 67 -21.65 8.27 5.97
N ALA A 68 -22.88 8.78 5.77
CA ALA A 68 -23.13 10.22 5.62
C ALA A 68 -22.53 11.02 6.80
N GLY A 69 -21.93 12.17 6.50
CA GLY A 69 -21.20 12.99 7.47
C GLY A 69 -19.77 12.53 7.77
N ALA A 70 -19.33 11.37 7.23
CA ALA A 70 -17.91 11.01 7.23
C ALA A 70 -17.13 11.82 6.18
N ARG A 71 -15.80 11.73 6.24
CA ARG A 71 -14.86 12.34 5.30
C ARG A 71 -13.95 11.30 4.67
N ILE A 72 -13.73 11.45 3.37
CA ILE A 72 -12.77 10.69 2.58
C ILE A 72 -11.74 11.65 1.97
N ARG A 73 -10.45 11.31 2.10
CA ARG A 73 -9.33 12.03 1.47
C ARG A 73 -8.52 11.08 0.58
N LEU A 74 -8.32 11.43 -0.69
CA LEU A 74 -7.53 10.65 -1.65
C LEU A 74 -6.36 11.49 -2.19
N ALA A 75 -5.12 11.02 -2.03
CA ALA A 75 -3.99 11.54 -2.79
C ALA A 75 -3.52 10.45 -3.78
N MET A 76 -3.51 10.78 -5.06
CA MET A 76 -3.28 9.81 -6.13
C MET A 76 -2.44 10.42 -7.26
N PHE A 77 -1.57 9.63 -7.87
CA PHE A 77 -0.80 10.09 -9.03
C PHE A 77 -1.73 10.39 -10.22
N TYR A 78 -2.37 9.37 -10.79
CA TYR A 78 -3.38 9.57 -11.85
C TYR A 78 -4.49 8.51 -11.78
N ALA A 79 -5.54 8.72 -12.57
CA ALA A 79 -6.65 7.80 -12.70
C ALA A 79 -7.17 7.70 -14.14
N ASP A 80 -7.11 6.51 -14.72
CA ASP A 80 -7.91 6.14 -15.90
C ASP A 80 -8.92 5.01 -15.61
N ASP A 81 -8.73 4.26 -14.52
CA ASP A 81 -9.71 3.34 -13.97
C ASP A 81 -10.79 4.15 -13.23
N PRO A 82 -12.07 4.10 -13.66
CA PRO A 82 -13.14 4.86 -13.05
C PRO A 82 -13.66 4.25 -11.75
N ALA A 83 -13.32 3.00 -11.40
CA ALA A 83 -14.00 2.28 -10.31
C ALA A 83 -13.95 3.01 -8.96
N LEU A 84 -12.77 3.48 -8.54
CA LEU A 84 -12.65 4.26 -7.29
C LEU A 84 -13.20 5.69 -7.44
N PRO A 85 -12.90 6.46 -8.50
CA PRO A 85 -13.52 7.77 -8.75
C PRO A 85 -15.06 7.74 -8.74
N ASP A 86 -15.69 6.74 -9.35
CA ASP A 86 -17.14 6.56 -9.36
C ASP A 86 -17.67 6.24 -7.95
N ALA A 87 -16.94 5.42 -7.18
CA ALA A 87 -17.28 5.14 -5.79
C ALA A 87 -17.21 6.39 -4.90
N LEU A 88 -16.24 7.28 -5.16
CA LEU A 88 -16.10 8.56 -4.47
C LEU A 88 -17.24 9.52 -4.82
N ILE A 89 -17.64 9.61 -6.09
CA ILE A 89 -18.83 10.35 -6.52
C ILE A 89 -20.08 9.82 -5.80
N ALA A 90 -20.26 8.50 -5.78
CA ALA A 90 -21.38 7.88 -5.09
C ALA A 90 -21.35 8.15 -3.58
N ALA A 91 -20.17 8.19 -2.95
CA ALA A 91 -20.03 8.56 -1.54
C ALA A 91 -20.43 10.02 -1.30
N HIS A 92 -20.00 10.93 -2.17
CA HIS A 92 -20.40 12.34 -2.09
C HIS A 92 -21.92 12.50 -2.17
N GLN A 93 -22.57 11.80 -3.11
CA GLN A 93 -24.03 11.83 -3.28
C GLN A 93 -24.78 11.25 -2.07
N ARG A 94 -24.14 10.38 -1.27
CA ARG A 94 -24.68 9.90 0.02
C ARG A 94 -24.48 10.89 1.17
N GLY A 95 -23.79 12.01 0.96
CA GLY A 95 -23.50 13.02 1.99
C GLY A 95 -22.15 12.84 2.70
N VAL A 96 -21.19 12.19 2.05
CA VAL A 96 -19.79 12.11 2.52
C VAL A 96 -18.99 13.30 1.98
N ASP A 97 -18.15 13.92 2.80
CA ASP A 97 -17.19 14.92 2.35
C ASP A 97 -16.03 14.23 1.61
N VAL A 98 -15.80 14.57 0.34
CA VAL A 98 -14.81 13.91 -0.51
C VAL A 98 -13.78 14.91 -1.02
N GLN A 99 -12.52 14.72 -0.65
CA GLN A 99 -11.42 15.60 -0.99
C GLN A 99 -10.36 14.80 -1.75
N ALA A 100 -9.99 15.24 -2.96
CA ALA A 100 -9.03 14.52 -3.78
C ALA A 100 -7.93 15.42 -4.34
N VAL A 101 -6.68 14.97 -4.21
CA VAL A 101 -5.48 15.61 -4.77
C VAL A 101 -4.86 14.68 -5.80
N PHE A 102 -4.67 15.19 -7.01
CA PHE A 102 -4.02 14.48 -8.09
C PHE A 102 -2.74 15.16 -8.58
N ASP A 103 -1.88 14.40 -9.25
CA ASP A 103 -0.85 14.98 -10.11
C ASP A 103 -1.47 15.62 -11.37
N GLU A 104 -0.72 16.50 -12.02
CA GLU A 104 -1.13 17.10 -13.30
C GLU A 104 -1.47 16.07 -14.37
N LYS A 105 -0.81 14.90 -14.35
CA LYS A 105 -1.09 13.79 -15.26
C LYS A 105 -2.58 13.41 -15.29
N ALA A 106 -3.30 13.57 -14.19
CA ALA A 106 -4.72 13.22 -14.12
C ALA A 106 -5.65 14.21 -14.83
N VAL A 107 -5.26 15.48 -14.99
CA VAL A 107 -6.17 16.59 -15.37
C VAL A 107 -6.88 16.35 -16.71
N GLY A 108 -6.18 15.72 -17.66
CA GLY A 108 -6.73 15.39 -18.98
C GLY A 108 -7.68 14.18 -18.98
N MET A 109 -7.67 13.35 -17.95
CA MET A 109 -8.32 12.04 -17.91
C MET A 109 -9.80 12.15 -17.50
N ALA A 110 -10.62 11.22 -18.01
CA ALA A 110 -12.06 11.21 -17.76
C ALA A 110 -12.44 11.09 -16.26
N PRO A 111 -11.76 10.27 -15.44
CA PRO A 111 -12.11 10.18 -14.02
C PRO A 111 -11.86 11.49 -13.24
N TYR A 112 -10.75 12.20 -13.50
CA TYR A 112 -10.51 13.51 -12.89
C TYR A 112 -11.59 14.53 -13.27
N LYS A 113 -11.95 14.58 -14.56
CA LYS A 113 -13.00 15.48 -15.06
C LYS A 113 -14.37 15.19 -14.45
N SER A 114 -14.68 13.91 -14.22
CA SER A 114 -15.92 13.49 -13.58
C SER A 114 -15.97 13.91 -12.10
N LEU A 115 -14.88 13.70 -11.36
CA LEU A 115 -14.74 14.22 -10.00
C LEU A 115 -14.85 15.74 -9.95
N LEU A 116 -14.25 16.45 -10.91
CA LEU A 116 -14.31 17.92 -10.95
C LEU A 116 -15.72 18.43 -11.22
N ALA A 117 -16.46 17.76 -12.09
CA ALA A 117 -17.85 18.10 -12.39
C ALA A 117 -18.77 17.89 -11.17
N GLU A 118 -18.55 16.81 -10.41
CA GLU A 118 -19.36 16.47 -9.24
C GLU A 118 -18.98 17.29 -8.00
N LEU A 119 -17.69 17.29 -7.63
CA LEU A 119 -17.21 17.83 -6.35
C LEU A 119 -16.87 19.33 -6.44
N GLY A 120 -16.51 19.82 -7.63
CA GLY A 120 -15.93 21.15 -7.83
C GLY A 120 -14.46 21.24 -7.43
N GLY A 121 -13.86 22.43 -7.65
CA GLY A 121 -12.44 22.70 -7.36
C GLY A 121 -12.18 23.69 -6.22
N ASP A 122 -13.22 24.12 -5.51
CA ASP A 122 -13.10 25.07 -4.41
C ASP A 122 -12.69 24.35 -3.12
N THR A 123 -11.38 24.38 -2.83
CA THR A 123 -10.85 23.67 -1.66
C THR A 123 -11.37 24.20 -0.32
N ALA A 124 -12.06 25.36 -0.27
CA ALA A 124 -12.70 25.86 0.95
C ALA A 124 -13.99 25.10 1.33
N LYS A 125 -14.54 24.28 0.43
CA LYS A 125 -15.74 23.46 0.66
C LYS A 125 -15.40 22.10 1.30
N GLY A 126 -16.44 21.39 1.75
CA GLY A 126 -16.32 20.03 2.30
C GLY A 126 -15.79 19.03 1.27
N SER A 127 -16.34 19.07 0.06
CA SER A 127 -15.88 18.26 -1.08
C SER A 127 -15.21 19.09 -2.17
N TRP A 128 -14.17 18.53 -2.79
CA TRP A 128 -13.44 19.13 -3.91
C TRP A 128 -12.44 18.15 -4.53
N VAL A 129 -11.97 18.46 -5.74
CA VAL A 129 -10.79 17.85 -6.35
C VAL A 129 -9.82 18.91 -6.87
N MET A 130 -8.52 18.64 -6.81
CA MET A 130 -7.48 19.54 -7.35
C MET A 130 -6.30 18.78 -7.95
N SER A 131 -5.50 19.49 -8.74
CA SER A 131 -4.17 19.08 -9.22
C SER A 131 -3.06 19.85 -8.49
N CYS A 132 -1.92 19.21 -8.31
CA CYS A 132 -0.68 19.86 -7.84
C CYS A 132 -0.14 20.90 -8.84
N GLY A 133 -0.46 20.77 -10.13
CA GLY A 133 -0.03 21.65 -11.22
C GLY A 133 1.17 21.11 -12.01
N ALA A 134 1.36 21.62 -13.23
CA ALA A 134 2.39 21.14 -14.15
C ALA A 134 3.84 21.37 -13.67
N GLY A 135 4.71 20.39 -13.95
CA GLY A 135 6.15 20.47 -13.69
C GLY A 135 6.52 20.45 -12.19
N ARG A 136 5.65 19.92 -11.33
CA ARG A 136 5.87 19.87 -9.89
C ARG A 136 4.97 18.84 -9.19
N GLY A 137 5.38 18.45 -7.99
CA GLY A 137 4.45 17.97 -6.96
C GLY A 137 3.74 19.14 -6.26
N CYS A 138 2.88 18.79 -5.32
CA CYS A 138 2.22 19.74 -4.44
C CYS A 138 3.25 20.38 -3.51
N VAL A 139 4.10 19.58 -2.85
CA VAL A 139 5.13 20.07 -1.91
C VAL A 139 6.50 20.06 -2.56
N GLY A 140 6.91 18.95 -3.16
CA GLY A 140 8.14 18.83 -3.93
C GLY A 140 8.05 19.59 -5.26
N THR A 141 9.02 20.44 -5.56
CA THR A 141 9.04 21.25 -6.79
C THR A 141 10.40 21.24 -7.49
N ARG A 142 11.35 20.44 -7.00
CA ARG A 142 12.70 20.39 -7.55
C ARG A 142 12.74 19.58 -8.85
N ALA A 143 13.32 20.16 -9.88
CA ALA A 143 13.76 19.44 -11.07
C ALA A 143 15.23 19.02 -10.93
N LEU A 144 15.57 17.80 -11.33
CA LEU A 144 16.93 17.28 -11.43
C LEU A 144 17.16 16.77 -12.84
N GLY A 145 18.05 17.44 -13.58
CA GLY A 145 18.20 17.19 -15.01
C GLY A 145 16.89 17.53 -15.75
N THR A 146 16.35 16.57 -16.50
CA THR A 146 15.10 16.70 -17.25
C THR A 146 13.89 16.09 -16.55
N VAL A 147 14.06 15.67 -15.28
CA VAL A 147 13.01 15.00 -14.51
C VAL A 147 12.45 15.98 -13.48
N ASP A 148 11.16 16.26 -13.57
CA ASP A 148 10.45 17.12 -12.63
C ASP A 148 9.99 16.35 -11.39
N ALA A 149 9.70 17.09 -10.31
CA ALA A 149 8.93 16.55 -9.19
C ALA A 149 7.48 16.27 -9.63
N ILE A 150 6.86 15.27 -9.04
CA ILE A 150 5.44 14.92 -9.26
C ILE A 150 4.75 14.63 -7.92
N ASN A 151 3.42 14.64 -7.91
CA ASN A 151 2.68 14.00 -6.83
C ASN A 151 2.55 12.51 -7.10
N HIS A 152 3.39 11.70 -6.46
CA HIS A 152 3.41 10.26 -6.69
C HIS A 152 2.74 9.47 -5.57
N ASN A 153 1.94 10.11 -4.71
CA ASN A 153 1.18 9.42 -3.67
C ASN A 153 0.12 8.46 -4.23
N LYS A 154 -0.23 7.43 -3.45
CA LYS A 154 -1.42 6.57 -3.62
C LYS A 154 -1.95 6.18 -2.25
N PHE A 155 -2.61 7.11 -1.56
CA PHE A 155 -3.22 6.83 -0.25
C PHE A 155 -4.65 7.33 -0.15
N LEU A 156 -5.44 6.64 0.66
CA LEU A 156 -6.83 6.94 0.96
C LEU A 156 -7.00 7.01 2.48
N LEU A 157 -7.66 8.06 2.97
CA LEU A 157 -8.02 8.21 4.38
C LEU A 157 -9.54 8.21 4.48
N LEU A 158 -10.07 7.42 5.42
CA LEU A 158 -11.49 7.42 5.74
C LEU A 158 -11.63 7.78 7.22
N SER A 159 -12.33 8.87 7.53
CA SER A 159 -12.62 9.21 8.94
C SER A 159 -13.48 8.13 9.60
N GLN A 160 -14.30 7.44 8.80
CA GLN A 160 -15.06 6.27 9.22
C GLN A 160 -15.43 5.41 8.01
N THR A 161 -15.38 4.08 8.18
CA THR A 161 -16.00 3.10 7.28
C THR A 161 -16.59 1.95 8.09
N GLY A 162 -17.87 1.65 7.86
CA GLY A 162 -18.66 0.83 8.78
C GLY A 162 -18.59 1.37 10.22
N SER A 163 -18.20 0.52 11.16
CA SER A 163 -17.98 0.86 12.57
C SER A 163 -16.54 1.31 12.89
N THR A 164 -15.64 1.35 11.90
CA THR A 164 -14.20 1.58 12.11
C THR A 164 -13.83 3.03 11.80
N PRO A 165 -13.34 3.81 12.78
CA PRO A 165 -12.84 5.16 12.54
C PRO A 165 -11.41 5.14 12.00
N ASN A 166 -10.98 6.28 11.45
CA ASN A 166 -9.57 6.62 11.20
C ASN A 166 -8.78 5.54 10.45
N VAL A 167 -9.26 5.17 9.27
CA VAL A 167 -8.64 4.16 8.42
C VAL A 167 -7.68 4.81 7.43
N VAL A 168 -6.45 4.28 7.37
CA VAL A 168 -5.45 4.65 6.36
C VAL A 168 -5.29 3.50 5.38
N VAL A 169 -5.33 3.78 4.09
CA VAL A 169 -4.94 2.82 3.05
C VAL A 169 -3.73 3.39 2.34
N GLN A 170 -2.57 2.74 2.50
CA GLN A 170 -1.36 3.05 1.75
C GLN A 170 -1.21 2.02 0.61
N SER A 171 -1.11 2.48 -0.64
CA SER A 171 -1.00 1.60 -1.81
C SER A 171 0.28 1.86 -2.60
N SER A 172 0.70 0.85 -3.37
CA SER A 172 1.67 1.00 -4.46
C SER A 172 1.01 1.25 -5.82
N ALA A 173 -0.28 0.92 -5.97
CA ALA A 173 -1.01 0.91 -7.23
C ALA A 173 -1.55 2.28 -7.64
N ASN A 174 -1.31 2.67 -8.89
CA ASN A 174 -2.06 3.75 -9.54
C ASN A 174 -3.49 3.27 -9.85
N LEU A 175 -4.42 4.21 -10.08
CA LEU A 175 -5.77 3.89 -10.54
C LEU A 175 -5.76 3.68 -12.07
N HIS A 176 -5.14 2.57 -12.48
CA HIS A 176 -4.87 2.29 -13.89
C HIS A 176 -5.37 0.92 -14.36
N VAL A 177 -6.00 0.86 -15.54
CA VAL A 177 -6.40 -0.41 -16.20
C VAL A 177 -5.22 -1.06 -16.93
N GLY A 178 -4.09 -1.20 -16.24
CA GLY A 178 -2.84 -1.68 -16.81
C GLY A 178 -1.81 -2.08 -15.76
N ARG A 179 -0.54 -2.18 -16.18
CA ARG A 179 0.49 -2.90 -15.41
C ARG A 179 0.79 -2.24 -14.05
N ASP A 180 0.75 -0.92 -13.92
CA ASP A 180 0.91 -0.18 -12.64
C ASP A 180 -0.39 0.02 -11.84
N GLY A 181 -1.48 -0.61 -12.26
CA GLY A 181 -2.72 -0.71 -11.50
C GLY A 181 -3.20 -2.16 -11.44
N THR A 182 -4.16 -2.54 -12.28
CA THR A 182 -4.83 -3.85 -12.20
C THR A 182 -4.05 -5.04 -12.80
N LYS A 183 -2.99 -4.82 -13.58
CA LYS A 183 -2.31 -5.90 -14.34
C LYS A 183 -0.87 -6.19 -13.89
N GLY A 184 -0.42 -5.66 -12.77
CA GLY A 184 0.89 -5.96 -12.19
C GLY A 184 0.79 -6.39 -10.74
N TRP A 185 1.91 -6.84 -10.19
CA TRP A 185 2.01 -7.09 -8.75
C TRP A 185 1.93 -5.74 -8.03
N ASN A 186 0.93 -5.59 -7.18
CA ASN A 186 0.70 -4.38 -6.39
C ASN A 186 0.23 -4.78 -5.00
N ASN A 187 0.39 -3.88 -4.04
CA ASN A 187 -0.06 -4.08 -2.68
C ASN A 187 -0.74 -2.83 -2.12
N ALA A 188 -1.58 -3.05 -1.13
CA ALA A 188 -2.07 -2.02 -0.24
C ALA A 188 -2.09 -2.52 1.21
N LEU A 189 -1.77 -1.62 2.13
CA LEU A 189 -1.90 -1.81 3.56
C LEU A 189 -3.10 -0.99 4.05
N VAL A 190 -4.12 -1.67 4.57
CA VAL A 190 -5.24 -1.04 5.29
C VAL A 190 -4.86 -1.06 6.77
N LEU A 191 -4.58 0.12 7.33
CA LEU A 191 -4.22 0.32 8.73
C LEU A 191 -5.43 0.87 9.50
N THR A 192 -5.76 0.21 10.61
CA THR A 192 -6.84 0.57 11.53
C THR A 192 -6.32 0.67 12.96
N GLY A 193 -7.04 1.39 13.84
CA GLY A 193 -6.68 1.47 15.26
C GLY A 193 -5.39 2.24 15.56
N ASN A 194 -4.92 3.08 14.62
CA ASN A 194 -3.72 3.90 14.79
C ASN A 194 -4.00 5.36 14.44
N ASP A 195 -4.67 6.06 15.35
CA ASP A 195 -5.04 7.47 15.19
C ASP A 195 -3.84 8.39 14.96
N GLY A 196 -2.69 8.07 15.58
CA GLY A 196 -1.46 8.85 15.40
C GLY A 196 -0.96 8.83 13.95
N ILE A 197 -0.97 7.67 13.30
CA ILE A 197 -0.64 7.59 11.86
C ILE A 197 -1.74 8.21 11.00
N TYR A 198 -3.01 7.99 11.32
CA TYR A 198 -4.11 8.63 10.59
C TYR A 198 -3.97 10.15 10.57
N HIS A 199 -3.74 10.78 11.73
CA HIS A 199 -3.56 12.23 11.82
C HIS A 199 -2.28 12.73 11.15
N ALA A 200 -1.22 11.91 11.10
CA ALA A 200 -0.01 12.25 10.35
C ALA A 200 -0.30 12.35 8.84
N TYR A 201 -1.02 11.38 8.27
CA TYR A 201 -1.47 11.42 6.88
C TYR A 201 -2.49 12.54 6.63
N ASP A 202 -3.41 12.78 7.57
CA ASP A 202 -4.41 13.84 7.47
C ASP A 202 -3.75 15.21 7.37
N GLY A 203 -2.75 15.47 8.22
CA GLY A 203 -1.96 16.68 8.16
C GLY A 203 -1.11 16.78 6.89
N TYR A 204 -0.51 15.68 6.43
CA TYR A 204 0.22 15.68 5.15
C TYR A 204 -0.72 16.02 3.97
N PHE A 205 -1.95 15.50 3.97
CA PHE A 205 -2.95 15.85 2.97
C PHE A 205 -3.28 17.35 2.96
N ASP A 206 -3.38 17.99 4.13
CA ASP A 206 -3.56 19.44 4.21
C ASP A 206 -2.35 20.22 3.67
N ASP A 207 -1.13 19.70 3.83
CA ASP A 207 0.07 20.30 3.24
C ASP A 207 0.10 20.15 1.71
N LEU A 208 -0.34 18.99 1.19
CA LEU A 208 -0.53 18.77 -0.26
C LEU A 208 -1.55 19.79 -0.81
N ARG A 209 -2.69 19.96 -0.14
CA ARG A 209 -3.70 20.97 -0.50
C ARG A 209 -3.12 22.38 -0.52
N ALA A 210 -2.25 22.72 0.44
CA ALA A 210 -1.65 24.04 0.55
C ALA A 210 -0.62 24.35 -0.56
N ARG A 211 -0.06 23.32 -1.21
CA ARG A 211 0.94 23.41 -2.30
C ARG A 211 2.14 24.31 -2.01
N ARG A 212 2.56 24.37 -0.74
CA ARG A 212 3.74 25.14 -0.31
C ARG A 212 4.98 24.34 -0.65
N ALA A 213 5.86 24.93 -1.46
CA ALA A 213 7.08 24.27 -1.90
C ALA A 213 8.01 23.98 -0.71
N ASN A 214 8.46 22.74 -0.58
CA ASN A 214 9.49 22.33 0.38
C ASN A 214 10.23 21.09 -0.15
N ASN A 215 11.47 21.27 -0.63
CA ASN A 215 12.28 20.18 -1.17
C ASN A 215 13.07 19.39 -0.11
N ASP A 216 12.95 19.78 1.17
CA ASP A 216 13.42 19.04 2.34
C ASP A 216 12.26 18.78 3.31
N TYR A 217 11.11 18.40 2.75
CA TYR A 217 9.87 18.22 3.50
C TYR A 217 9.99 17.15 4.59
N TYR A 218 10.74 16.09 4.32
CA TYR A 218 11.03 15.01 5.24
C TYR A 218 11.64 15.50 6.56
N SER A 219 12.48 16.54 6.53
CA SER A 219 13.19 17.01 7.72
C SER A 219 12.58 18.29 8.29
N SER A 220 12.16 19.22 7.42
CA SER A 220 11.73 20.57 7.80
C SER A 220 10.21 20.80 7.74
N GLY A 221 9.48 19.93 7.04
CA GLY A 221 8.02 19.97 6.93
C GLY A 221 7.36 19.06 7.96
N ARG A 222 7.21 17.78 7.60
CA ARG A 222 6.72 16.74 8.49
C ARG A 222 7.78 15.66 8.69
N PRO A 223 8.59 15.78 9.76
CA PRO A 223 9.46 14.71 10.23
C PRO A 223 8.71 13.38 10.37
N PRO A 224 9.40 12.23 10.18
CA PRO A 224 8.77 10.93 10.32
C PRO A 224 8.03 10.77 11.66
N VAL A 225 6.77 10.36 11.59
CA VAL A 225 5.89 10.22 12.76
C VAL A 225 5.76 8.75 13.12
N ALA A 226 6.20 8.38 14.33
CA ALA A 226 5.98 7.05 14.89
C ALA A 226 4.78 7.06 15.85
N ALA A 227 3.88 6.08 15.72
CA ALA A 227 2.76 5.89 16.63
C ALA A 227 2.43 4.40 16.73
N GLY A 228 2.40 3.88 17.97
CA GLY A 228 2.18 2.45 18.21
C GLY A 228 3.23 1.59 17.49
N ASN A 229 2.75 0.64 16.69
CA ASN A 229 3.57 -0.28 15.91
C ASN A 229 3.86 0.20 14.47
N ALA A 230 3.64 1.49 14.17
CA ALA A 230 3.78 2.02 12.83
C ALA A 230 4.56 3.33 12.80
N LYS A 231 5.10 3.67 11.62
CA LYS A 231 5.80 4.93 11.38
C LYS A 231 5.58 5.42 9.95
N ALA A 232 5.17 6.67 9.79
CA ALA A 232 4.93 7.30 8.49
C ALA A 232 6.10 8.19 8.08
N HIS A 233 6.45 8.15 6.80
CA HIS A 233 7.49 8.97 6.18
C HIS A 233 6.89 9.70 4.97
N PHE A 234 7.15 11.00 4.87
CA PHE A 234 6.69 11.86 3.80
C PHE A 234 7.88 12.54 3.11
N TYR A 235 7.85 12.60 1.79
CA TYR A 235 8.95 13.05 0.94
C TYR A 235 8.58 14.34 0.21
N PRO A 236 9.55 15.11 -0.33
CA PRO A 236 10.97 14.79 -0.55
C PRO A 236 11.89 14.89 0.69
N ARG A 237 13.02 14.16 0.67
CA ARG A 237 14.13 14.26 1.63
C ARG A 237 15.35 14.82 0.92
N ALA A 238 15.88 15.97 1.33
CA ALA A 238 17.04 16.57 0.69
C ALA A 238 18.33 15.78 0.98
N GLU A 239 19.30 15.85 0.06
CA GLU A 239 20.68 15.42 0.31
C GLU A 239 21.45 16.44 1.17
N SER A 240 22.43 15.94 1.93
CA SER A 240 23.31 16.76 2.78
C SER A 240 24.54 17.29 2.04
N ASN A 241 24.98 16.61 0.98
CA ASN A 241 26.28 16.80 0.35
C ASN A 241 26.21 17.39 -1.08
N GLY A 242 25.01 17.83 -1.52
CA GLY A 242 24.76 18.34 -2.87
C GLY A 242 24.83 17.28 -3.99
N SER A 243 24.93 15.99 -3.65
CA SER A 243 24.93 14.85 -4.58
C SER A 243 23.61 14.08 -4.47
N PRO A 244 22.54 14.49 -5.18
CA PRO A 244 21.19 13.94 -4.97
C PRO A 244 21.08 12.43 -5.25
N TYR A 245 21.94 11.91 -6.13
CA TYR A 245 21.98 10.49 -6.52
C TYR A 245 23.04 9.67 -5.76
N ASN A 246 23.88 10.30 -4.95
CA ASN A 246 25.00 9.63 -4.26
C ASN A 246 25.17 10.18 -2.84
N ASP A 247 24.11 10.09 -2.04
CA ASP A 247 24.11 10.43 -0.62
C ASP A 247 23.30 9.42 0.19
N PRO A 248 23.90 8.28 0.59
CA PRO A 248 23.23 7.29 1.42
C PRO A 248 22.97 7.80 2.84
N SER A 249 23.71 8.80 3.34
CA SER A 249 23.57 9.30 4.72
C SER A 249 22.21 9.96 4.96
N GLU A 250 21.64 10.58 3.90
CA GLU A 250 20.29 11.14 3.89
C GLU A 250 19.30 10.29 3.09
N ASP A 251 19.52 8.99 2.98
CA ASP A 251 18.56 8.05 2.39
C ASP A 251 17.84 7.25 3.48
N THR A 252 16.51 7.24 3.42
CA THR A 252 15.66 6.56 4.43
C THR A 252 15.86 5.06 4.43
N VAL A 253 15.97 4.44 3.26
CA VAL A 253 16.19 2.99 3.11
C VAL A 253 17.62 2.61 3.45
N ALA A 254 18.62 3.43 3.08
CA ALA A 254 20.00 3.19 3.51
C ALA A 254 20.10 3.19 5.04
N THR A 255 19.47 4.17 5.71
CA THR A 255 19.39 4.22 7.18
C THR A 255 18.69 2.98 7.76
N VAL A 256 17.65 2.46 7.10
CA VAL A 256 17.01 1.21 7.52
C VAL A 256 17.99 0.04 7.42
N LEU A 257 18.67 -0.13 6.28
CA LEU A 257 19.61 -1.22 6.04
C LEU A 257 20.84 -1.16 6.95
N ASP A 258 21.28 0.04 7.34
CA ASP A 258 22.39 0.24 8.29
C ASP A 258 22.06 -0.23 9.71
N ASN A 259 20.78 -0.34 10.04
CA ASN A 259 20.32 -0.84 11.33
C ASN A 259 19.96 -2.33 11.31
N VAL A 260 20.25 -3.05 10.23
CA VAL A 260 20.11 -4.50 10.16
C VAL A 260 21.35 -5.19 10.70
N GLN A 261 21.15 -6.21 11.52
CA GLN A 261 22.21 -7.10 12.01
C GLN A 261 21.89 -8.52 11.54
N CYS A 262 22.87 -9.23 10.98
CA CYS A 262 22.59 -10.52 10.33
C CYS A 262 22.39 -11.69 11.30
N PHE A 263 22.83 -11.54 12.56
CA PHE A 263 22.77 -12.59 13.59
C PHE A 263 22.20 -12.05 14.91
N GLY A 264 22.00 -12.95 15.87
CA GLY A 264 21.50 -12.64 17.21
C GLY A 264 20.01 -12.98 17.42
N ASN A 265 19.34 -13.50 16.39
CA ASN A 265 17.96 -13.98 16.50
C ASN A 265 17.89 -15.37 17.12
N SER A 266 16.75 -15.70 17.70
CA SER A 266 16.48 -16.98 18.35
C SER A 266 15.17 -17.63 17.93
N LYS A 267 14.30 -16.88 17.24
CA LYS A 267 12.93 -17.28 16.88
C LYS A 267 12.65 -17.10 15.39
N TYR A 268 13.00 -15.95 14.82
CA TYR A 268 12.75 -15.62 13.42
C TYR A 268 14.03 -15.66 12.60
N GLY A 269 13.92 -15.41 11.30
CA GLY A 269 15.03 -15.47 10.36
C GLY A 269 15.06 -16.77 9.56
N THR A 270 16.22 -17.15 9.05
CA THR A 270 16.41 -18.40 8.32
C THR A 270 16.28 -19.63 9.23
N THR A 271 15.94 -20.78 8.64
CA THR A 271 15.67 -22.02 9.36
C THR A 271 16.92 -22.76 9.84
N ASP A 272 18.09 -22.43 9.30
CA ASP A 272 19.38 -23.03 9.66
C ASP A 272 19.90 -22.49 11.00
N ASN A 273 20.04 -21.19 11.11
CA ASN A 273 20.62 -20.52 12.28
C ASN A 273 20.06 -19.11 12.51
N HIS A 274 18.80 -18.88 12.13
CA HIS A 274 18.09 -17.63 12.42
C HIS A 274 18.80 -16.37 11.87
N ARG A 275 19.44 -16.47 10.71
CA ARG A 275 19.98 -15.27 10.04
C ARG A 275 18.86 -14.32 9.67
N THR A 276 19.08 -13.03 9.84
CA THR A 276 18.10 -12.01 9.46
C THR A 276 17.81 -12.12 7.95
N ARG A 277 16.52 -12.17 7.59
CA ARG A 277 16.07 -12.21 6.20
C ARG A 277 15.65 -10.82 5.74
N ILE A 278 16.08 -10.45 4.55
CA ILE A 278 15.73 -9.19 3.89
C ILE A 278 15.05 -9.53 2.58
N ARG A 279 13.85 -8.99 2.33
CA ARG A 279 13.12 -9.20 1.08
C ARG A 279 12.69 -7.86 0.50
N VAL A 280 12.95 -7.67 -0.78
CA VAL A 280 12.66 -6.42 -1.49
C VAL A 280 11.82 -6.72 -2.72
N GLY A 281 10.60 -6.19 -2.77
CA GLY A 281 9.77 -6.14 -3.98
C GLY A 281 9.74 -4.70 -4.50
N MET A 282 10.31 -4.43 -5.68
CA MET A 282 10.52 -3.05 -6.13
C MET A 282 10.22 -2.83 -7.62
N THR A 283 9.55 -1.72 -7.92
CA THR A 283 9.24 -1.35 -9.30
C THR A 283 10.43 -0.70 -10.01
N ILE A 284 11.09 0.26 -9.35
CA ILE A 284 12.27 0.94 -9.89
C ILE A 284 13.34 0.90 -8.81
N PHE A 285 14.49 0.32 -9.14
CA PHE A 285 15.67 0.26 -8.29
C PHE A 285 16.84 0.96 -8.99
N SER A 286 16.89 2.28 -8.87
CA SER A 286 17.91 3.15 -9.50
C SER A 286 18.80 3.88 -8.48
N ARG A 287 18.97 3.31 -7.29
CA ARG A 287 19.90 3.79 -6.25
C ARG A 287 20.99 2.73 -6.01
N PRO A 288 22.09 2.71 -6.79
CA PRO A 288 23.09 1.64 -6.74
C PRO A 288 23.69 1.37 -5.35
N TYR A 289 23.87 2.40 -4.52
CA TYR A 289 24.38 2.21 -3.16
C TYR A 289 23.48 1.36 -2.26
N LEU A 290 22.18 1.23 -2.55
CA LEU A 290 21.31 0.29 -1.86
C LEU A 290 21.57 -1.15 -2.33
N ALA A 291 21.87 -1.36 -3.61
CA ALA A 291 22.26 -2.66 -4.12
C ALA A 291 23.61 -3.10 -3.54
N ASP A 292 24.57 -2.18 -3.45
CA ASP A 292 25.84 -2.40 -2.76
C ASP A 292 25.59 -2.82 -1.30
N ARG A 293 24.76 -2.06 -0.57
CA ARG A 293 24.46 -2.36 0.83
C ARG A 293 23.77 -3.70 1.03
N LEU A 294 22.86 -4.10 0.14
CA LEU A 294 22.22 -5.42 0.18
C LEU A 294 23.22 -6.55 -0.07
N ALA A 295 24.15 -6.39 -1.02
CA ALA A 295 25.22 -7.34 -1.28
C ALA A 295 26.20 -7.45 -0.10
N GLU A 296 26.50 -6.34 0.57
CA GLU A 296 27.28 -6.33 1.81
C GLU A 296 26.58 -7.07 2.94
N LEU A 297 25.28 -6.86 3.13
CA LEU A 297 24.49 -7.54 4.17
C LEU A 297 24.43 -9.06 3.91
N ASP A 298 24.31 -9.50 2.65
CA ASP A 298 24.44 -10.92 2.30
C ASP A 298 25.83 -11.45 2.68
N ALA A 299 26.91 -10.75 2.31
CA ALA A 299 28.27 -11.15 2.65
C ALA A 299 28.52 -11.18 4.17
N GLN A 300 27.81 -10.35 4.94
CA GLN A 300 27.82 -10.36 6.41
C GLN A 300 26.98 -11.49 7.03
N GLY A 301 26.20 -12.22 6.23
CA GLY A 301 25.43 -13.39 6.66
C GLY A 301 23.92 -13.24 6.63
N CYS A 302 23.39 -12.09 6.24
CA CYS A 302 21.95 -11.94 6.07
C CYS A 302 21.49 -12.81 4.88
N TYR A 303 20.23 -13.21 4.88
CA TYR A 303 19.63 -13.90 3.73
C TYR A 303 18.83 -12.90 2.91
N VAL A 304 19.37 -12.49 1.76
CA VAL A 304 18.86 -11.35 1.00
C VAL A 304 18.21 -11.79 -0.30
N GLU A 305 16.96 -11.37 -0.51
CA GLU A 305 16.17 -11.69 -1.69
C GLU A 305 15.63 -10.39 -2.31
N VAL A 306 15.87 -10.19 -3.60
CA VAL A 306 15.37 -9.04 -4.35
C VAL A 306 14.54 -9.52 -5.54
N SER A 307 13.37 -8.90 -5.72
CA SER A 307 12.55 -9.06 -6.91
C SER A 307 12.16 -7.70 -7.45
N GLU A 308 12.53 -7.41 -8.70
CA GLU A 308 12.33 -6.09 -9.28
C GLU A 308 11.80 -6.08 -10.71
N THR A 309 11.31 -4.94 -11.16
CA THR A 309 11.18 -4.65 -12.58
C THR A 309 12.45 -3.97 -13.06
N TYR A 310 13.06 -4.49 -14.12
CA TYR A 310 14.32 -4.00 -14.66
C TYR A 310 14.11 -3.25 -15.98
N ASN A 311 14.53 -1.99 -16.03
CA ASN A 311 14.65 -1.23 -17.26
C ASN A 311 16.10 -1.24 -17.80
N PRO A 312 16.39 -1.93 -18.93
CA PRO A 312 17.74 -1.97 -19.50
C PRO A 312 18.22 -0.62 -20.06
N ASP A 313 17.31 0.33 -20.32
CA ASP A 313 17.65 1.67 -20.81
C ASP A 313 18.10 2.61 -19.67
N SER A 314 17.92 2.21 -18.41
CA SER A 314 18.30 2.98 -17.23
C SER A 314 19.69 2.57 -16.75
N ALA A 315 20.68 3.45 -16.90
CA ALA A 315 22.06 3.18 -16.49
C ALA A 315 22.19 2.84 -14.99
N LEU A 316 21.36 3.47 -14.14
CA LEU A 316 21.38 3.24 -12.69
C LEU A 316 20.69 1.93 -12.29
N GLU A 317 19.63 1.53 -12.98
CA GLU A 317 19.01 0.20 -12.76
C GLU A 317 19.93 -0.90 -13.26
N LYS A 318 20.58 -0.70 -14.41
CA LYS A 318 21.62 -1.62 -14.90
C LYS A 318 22.73 -1.81 -13.87
N GLN A 319 23.27 -0.71 -13.31
CA GLN A 319 24.29 -0.81 -12.27
C GLN A 319 23.77 -1.53 -11.01
N SER A 320 22.53 -1.25 -10.60
CA SER A 320 21.91 -1.89 -9.43
C SER A 320 21.75 -3.39 -9.66
N LEU A 321 21.16 -3.81 -10.78
CA LEU A 321 20.97 -5.22 -11.12
C LEU A 321 22.30 -5.96 -11.32
N GLU A 322 23.29 -5.35 -11.99
CA GLU A 322 24.64 -5.94 -12.13
C GLU A 322 25.31 -6.16 -10.77
N THR A 323 25.10 -5.26 -9.81
CA THR A 323 25.61 -5.39 -8.44
C THR A 323 24.92 -6.55 -7.71
N LEU A 324 23.59 -6.62 -7.80
CA LEU A 324 22.79 -7.67 -7.18
C LEU A 324 23.06 -9.07 -7.77
N LEU A 325 23.42 -9.14 -9.06
CA LEU A 325 23.77 -10.38 -9.76
C LEU A 325 25.26 -10.70 -9.72
N LYS A 326 26.09 -9.90 -9.04
CA LYS A 326 27.54 -10.07 -9.08
C LYS A 326 27.94 -11.46 -8.57
N LYS A 327 28.81 -12.14 -9.33
CA LYS A 327 29.41 -13.40 -8.88
C LYS A 327 30.13 -13.20 -7.54
N THR A 328 29.85 -14.06 -6.57
CA THR A 328 30.48 -13.99 -5.25
C THR A 328 31.13 -15.32 -4.87
N SER A 329 32.16 -15.23 -4.02
CA SER A 329 32.77 -16.36 -3.31
C SER A 329 32.34 -16.41 -1.84
N SER A 330 31.41 -15.54 -1.42
CA SER A 330 30.79 -15.58 -0.10
C SER A 330 30.18 -16.95 0.15
N VAL A 331 30.33 -17.46 1.38
CA VAL A 331 29.69 -18.70 1.84
C VAL A 331 28.16 -18.60 1.86
N TYR A 332 27.61 -17.39 1.80
CA TYR A 332 26.18 -17.12 1.78
C TYR A 332 25.58 -17.08 0.36
N GLY A 333 26.41 -17.17 -0.69
CA GLY A 333 25.97 -17.37 -2.07
C GLY A 333 25.56 -16.10 -2.83
N GLY A 334 25.50 -14.95 -2.17
CA GLY A 334 25.12 -13.67 -2.78
C GLY A 334 23.61 -13.44 -2.76
N VAL A 335 23.21 -12.22 -3.10
CA VAL A 335 21.80 -11.84 -3.16
C VAL A 335 21.06 -12.74 -4.15
N ILE A 336 19.87 -13.20 -3.77
CA ILE A 336 18.99 -13.96 -4.64
C ILE A 336 18.12 -12.96 -5.40
N THR A 337 18.43 -12.74 -6.68
CA THR A 337 17.80 -11.71 -7.49
C THR A 337 16.96 -12.32 -8.60
N LYS A 338 15.72 -11.84 -8.72
CA LYS A 338 14.81 -12.19 -9.82
C LYS A 338 14.15 -10.94 -10.37
N TYR A 339 13.74 -10.96 -11.62
CA TYR A 339 13.15 -9.76 -12.20
C TYR A 339 12.18 -10.06 -13.35
N TYR A 340 11.37 -9.06 -13.66
CA TYR A 340 10.71 -8.91 -14.97
C TYR A 340 11.45 -7.84 -15.76
N CYS A 341 11.49 -7.96 -17.08
CA CYS A 341 11.92 -6.87 -17.94
C CYS A 341 10.81 -5.82 -18.05
N GLN A 342 11.15 -4.54 -18.20
CA GLN A 342 10.16 -3.48 -18.43
C GLN A 342 9.25 -3.75 -19.65
N ALA A 343 9.76 -4.50 -20.64
CA ALA A 343 9.00 -4.90 -21.82
C ALA A 343 8.02 -6.06 -21.57
N ASP A 344 8.12 -6.77 -20.44
CA ASP A 344 7.25 -7.92 -20.14
C ASP A 344 5.79 -7.49 -19.96
N SER A 345 4.86 -8.37 -20.34
CA SER A 345 3.42 -8.11 -20.22
C SER A 345 2.96 -7.97 -18.76
N THR A 346 3.70 -8.56 -17.83
CA THR A 346 3.53 -8.47 -16.37
C THR A 346 4.81 -7.90 -15.78
N TRP A 347 4.68 -7.06 -14.76
CA TRP A 347 5.83 -6.51 -14.04
C TRP A 347 5.52 -6.38 -12.55
N ILE A 348 6.54 -6.06 -11.76
CA ILE A 348 6.40 -5.73 -10.35
C ILE A 348 6.10 -4.23 -10.26
N HIS A 349 4.94 -3.88 -9.72
CA HIS A 349 4.59 -2.51 -9.33
C HIS A 349 4.48 -2.36 -7.79
N ASP A 350 4.96 -3.35 -7.05
CA ASP A 350 5.18 -3.28 -5.61
C ASP A 350 6.34 -2.36 -5.26
N LYS A 351 6.26 -1.79 -4.06
CA LYS A 351 7.37 -1.12 -3.36
C LYS A 351 7.28 -1.52 -1.90
N TYR A 352 7.97 -2.59 -1.52
CA TYR A 352 8.10 -2.95 -0.11
C TYR A 352 9.45 -3.55 0.25
N LEU A 353 9.80 -3.39 1.52
CA LEU A 353 10.96 -3.99 2.18
C LEU A 353 10.47 -4.76 3.41
N LEU A 354 10.91 -6.00 3.56
CA LEU A 354 10.63 -6.85 4.70
C LEU A 354 11.95 -7.18 5.40
N VAL A 355 12.03 -6.91 6.70
CA VAL A 355 13.13 -7.35 7.57
C VAL A 355 12.58 -8.29 8.64
N GLU A 356 13.02 -9.54 8.61
CA GLU A 356 12.67 -10.60 9.55
C GLU A 356 13.93 -11.03 10.30
N GLY A 357 14.11 -10.54 11.53
CA GLY A 357 15.29 -10.81 12.34
C GLY A 357 15.72 -9.60 13.17
N ASN A 358 17.02 -9.37 13.24
CA ASN A 358 17.60 -8.40 14.15
C ASN A 358 17.67 -7.03 13.47
N TYR A 359 16.89 -6.10 14.01
CA TYR A 359 16.75 -4.76 13.49
C TYR A 359 16.78 -3.75 14.64
N TYR A 360 17.61 -2.72 14.49
CA TYR A 360 17.79 -1.64 15.47
C TYR A 360 18.23 -2.20 16.85
N GLY A 361 19.16 -3.16 16.84
CA GLY A 361 19.71 -3.79 18.04
C GLY A 361 18.74 -4.70 18.81
N SER A 362 17.57 -4.99 18.25
CA SER A 362 16.57 -5.87 18.85
C SER A 362 16.34 -7.10 17.96
N PRO A 363 16.56 -8.33 18.48
CA PRO A 363 16.39 -9.56 17.72
C PRO A 363 14.92 -9.90 17.49
N ASP A 364 14.66 -10.84 16.59
CA ASP A 364 13.36 -11.49 16.41
C ASP A 364 12.21 -10.50 16.11
N ARG A 365 12.47 -9.54 15.21
CA ARG A 365 11.47 -8.58 14.72
C ARG A 365 10.97 -8.94 13.33
N LYS A 366 9.77 -8.46 13.02
CA LYS A 366 9.13 -8.54 11.70
C LYS A 366 8.67 -7.14 11.31
N VAL A 367 9.45 -6.47 10.47
CA VAL A 367 9.24 -5.06 10.13
C VAL A 367 9.04 -4.93 8.63
N LEU A 368 7.89 -4.35 8.27
CA LEU A 368 7.49 -4.07 6.90
C LEU A 368 7.64 -2.57 6.63
N TRP A 369 8.09 -2.21 5.44
CA TRP A 369 7.90 -0.88 4.86
C TRP A 369 7.20 -1.03 3.51
N THR A 370 6.16 -0.24 3.25
CA THR A 370 5.47 -0.20 1.95
C THR A 370 5.03 1.22 1.60
N GLY A 371 4.80 1.49 0.31
CA GLY A 371 4.15 2.73 -0.10
C GLY A 371 4.25 3.00 -1.60
N SER A 372 4.28 4.28 -1.94
CA SER A 372 4.44 4.74 -3.32
C SER A 372 5.90 4.88 -3.76
N HIS A 373 6.81 4.89 -2.78
CA HIS A 373 8.20 5.28 -2.92
C HIS A 373 9.05 4.25 -3.69
N ASN A 374 9.31 4.54 -4.97
CA ASN A 374 10.33 3.82 -5.73
C ASN A 374 11.71 4.01 -5.13
N TRP A 375 12.63 3.08 -5.36
CA TRP A 375 14.03 3.26 -5.00
C TRP A 375 14.77 4.06 -6.08
N SER A 376 14.29 5.27 -6.31
CA SER A 376 14.78 6.20 -7.32
C SER A 376 15.18 7.54 -6.71
N GLY A 377 16.07 8.28 -7.38
CA GLY A 377 16.40 9.65 -6.99
C GLY A 377 15.19 10.59 -7.03
N ASN A 378 14.25 10.39 -7.96
CA ASN A 378 13.05 11.20 -8.06
C ASN A 378 12.14 11.05 -6.83
N SER A 379 11.82 9.81 -6.44
CA SER A 379 11.01 9.53 -5.25
C SER A 379 11.66 10.02 -3.96
N LEU A 380 13.00 9.97 -3.86
CA LEU A 380 13.73 10.39 -2.68
C LEU A 380 13.87 11.91 -2.58
N ARG A 381 14.28 12.57 -3.67
CA ARG A 381 14.79 13.95 -3.64
C ARG A 381 13.84 15.00 -4.20
N GLN A 382 12.79 14.60 -4.90
CA GLN A 382 11.99 15.54 -5.71
C GLN A 382 10.49 15.43 -5.43
N SER A 383 9.94 14.22 -5.49
CA SER A 383 8.49 14.01 -5.59
C SER A 383 7.82 13.85 -4.24
N ASP A 384 6.52 14.15 -4.22
CA ASP A 384 5.68 13.84 -3.08
C ASP A 384 5.45 12.32 -3.03
N GLU A 385 5.93 11.68 -1.97
CA GLU A 385 5.82 10.22 -1.78
C GLU A 385 5.44 9.91 -0.34
N THR A 386 4.98 8.68 -0.14
CA THR A 386 4.69 8.11 1.18
C THR A 386 5.37 6.76 1.34
N MET A 387 5.90 6.52 2.53
CA MET A 387 6.34 5.19 2.96
C MET A 387 5.85 4.95 4.39
N LEU A 388 5.17 3.83 4.59
CA LEU A 388 4.60 3.40 5.86
C LEU A 388 5.36 2.17 6.37
N GLN A 389 5.93 2.29 7.56
CA GLN A 389 6.48 1.20 8.34
C GLN A 389 5.40 0.58 9.22
N LEU A 390 5.39 -0.74 9.36
CA LEU A 390 4.52 -1.47 10.27
C LEU A 390 5.22 -2.69 10.90
N GLU A 391 4.97 -2.92 12.18
CA GLU A 391 5.29 -4.15 12.91
C GLU A 391 3.99 -4.87 13.31
N ASP A 392 3.53 -5.74 12.43
CA ASP A 392 2.41 -6.66 12.68
C ASP A 392 2.77 -8.00 12.05
N SER A 393 2.85 -9.07 12.85
CA SER A 393 3.32 -10.37 12.37
C SER A 393 2.38 -11.00 11.34
N ALA A 394 1.07 -10.82 11.48
CA ALA A 394 0.10 -11.42 10.55
C ALA A 394 0.14 -10.71 9.19
N VAL A 395 0.22 -9.36 9.21
CA VAL A 395 0.39 -8.58 7.99
C VAL A 395 1.74 -8.90 7.33
N PHE A 396 2.82 -8.94 8.12
CA PHE A 396 4.14 -9.29 7.62
C PHE A 396 4.15 -10.64 6.92
N ASP A 397 3.50 -11.66 7.51
CA ASP A 397 3.42 -12.99 6.93
C ASP A 397 2.61 -13.02 5.62
N SER A 398 1.57 -12.18 5.50
CA SER A 398 0.86 -11.97 4.23
C SER A 398 1.75 -11.36 3.15
N TYR A 399 2.60 -10.39 3.49
CA TYR A 399 3.60 -9.84 2.55
C TYR A 399 4.66 -10.87 2.17
N VAL A 400 5.12 -11.71 3.11
CA VAL A 400 6.04 -12.82 2.79
C VAL A 400 5.39 -13.82 1.83
N ALA A 401 4.11 -14.16 2.04
CA ALA A 401 3.37 -15.04 1.13
C ALA A 401 3.26 -14.45 -0.28
N ASN A 402 2.87 -13.17 -0.39
CA ASN A 402 2.84 -12.45 -1.66
C ASN A 402 4.22 -12.40 -2.34
N PHE A 403 5.28 -12.05 -1.60
CA PHE A 403 6.64 -12.01 -2.11
C PHE A 403 7.07 -13.37 -2.68
N ASN A 404 6.77 -14.46 -1.98
CA ASN A 404 7.11 -15.80 -2.46
C ASN A 404 6.37 -16.14 -3.76
N GLN A 405 5.10 -15.74 -3.91
CA GLN A 405 4.31 -15.95 -5.12
C GLN A 405 4.86 -15.13 -6.29
N LEU A 406 5.08 -13.84 -6.07
CA LEU A 406 5.69 -12.91 -7.01
C LEU A 406 7.05 -13.43 -7.49
N ARG A 407 7.95 -13.77 -6.57
CA ARG A 407 9.29 -14.32 -6.84
C ARG A 407 9.23 -15.67 -7.57
N ALA A 408 8.18 -16.46 -7.39
CA ALA A 408 8.02 -17.70 -8.15
C ALA A 408 7.60 -17.42 -9.60
N ALA A 409 6.80 -16.39 -9.82
CA ALA A 409 6.22 -16.02 -11.11
C ALA A 409 7.11 -15.14 -12.00
N THR A 410 8.17 -14.53 -11.46
CA THR A 410 9.15 -13.72 -12.23
C THR A 410 9.72 -14.51 -13.41
N THR A 411 9.79 -13.87 -14.58
CA THR A 411 10.24 -14.46 -15.86
C THR A 411 11.76 -14.65 -15.93
N HIS A 412 12.54 -13.82 -15.23
CA HIS A 412 14.00 -13.92 -15.20
C HIS A 412 14.50 -14.33 -13.81
N GLN A 413 15.22 -15.44 -13.74
CA GLN A 413 15.73 -16.03 -12.49
C GLN A 413 17.20 -16.48 -12.65
N PRO A 414 18.11 -15.56 -13.03
CA PRO A 414 19.50 -15.91 -13.26
C PRO A 414 20.22 -16.31 -11.97
N ALA A 415 21.31 -17.08 -12.13
CA ALA A 415 22.29 -17.28 -11.07
C ALA A 415 23.26 -16.09 -10.99
N ASN A 416 23.86 -15.88 -9.82
CA ASN A 416 24.90 -14.87 -9.64
C ASN A 416 26.09 -15.11 -10.58
N GLY A 417 26.50 -14.06 -11.29
CA GLY A 417 27.51 -14.05 -12.34
C GLY A 417 26.96 -14.20 -13.76
N ALA A 418 25.67 -14.50 -13.93
CA ALA A 418 25.05 -14.48 -15.24
C ALA A 418 24.79 -13.04 -15.69
N PRO A 419 24.88 -12.75 -17.00
CA PRO A 419 24.51 -11.44 -17.53
C PRO A 419 23.01 -11.18 -17.35
N ALA A 420 22.64 -9.94 -17.03
CA ALA A 420 21.25 -9.50 -17.09
C ALA A 420 20.79 -9.47 -18.55
N THR A 421 19.60 -10.02 -18.83
CA THR A 421 18.99 -10.05 -20.16
C THR A 421 17.57 -9.51 -20.14
N CYS A 422 17.27 -8.72 -21.17
CA CYS A 422 15.99 -8.31 -21.75
C CYS A 422 16.24 -8.26 -23.27
#